data_AF-A0A645CK47-F1
#
_entry.id   AF-A0A645CK47-F1
#
_cell.length_a   1.000
_cell.length_b   1.000
_cell.length_c   1.000
_cell.angle_alpha   90.00
_cell.angle_beta   90.00
_cell.angle_gamma   90.00
#
_symmetry.space_group_name_H-M   'P 1'
#
loop_
_entity.id
_entity.type
_entity.pdbx_description
1 polymer ?
#
loop_
_entity_poly.entity_id
_entity_poly.type
_entity_poly.pdbx_seq_one_letter_code
_entity_poly.pdbx_strand_id
1 'polypeptide(L)'
;MFENVKKILIEETQSKAIDITVSIASFLVQDIESYRMLSESSSLRIEDPSYLYYLETNSVLRAIRKQTDTSYIFTARHIDEQYKEYILDGECPDSEFFSPFGSREGLNDTELQVYQTAQVGASGIVEDPVWGAYLTGYAPIIDPRDDVLVGWVGVDYDADFFSIRSARVSWIQVG
;
A
#
# COMPACT_ATOMS: atom_id res chain seq x y z
N MET A 1 13.66 12.85 -25.36
CA MET A 1 12.80 11.70 -25.71
C MET A 1 12.78 10.67 -24.58
N PHE A 2 13.93 10.14 -24.14
CA PHE A 2 14.02 9.22 -22.99
C PHE A 2 13.45 9.77 -21.67
N GLU A 3 13.77 11.01 -21.29
CA GLU A 3 13.21 11.63 -20.06
C GLU A 3 11.69 11.75 -20.06
N ASN A 4 11.09 12.05 -21.22
CA ASN A 4 9.64 12.14 -21.34
C ASN A 4 8.97 10.76 -21.20
N VAL A 5 9.60 9.71 -21.74
CA VAL A 5 9.10 8.33 -21.60
C VAL A 5 9.19 7.87 -20.15
N LYS A 6 10.29 8.16 -19.46
CA LYS A 6 10.45 7.84 -18.04
C LYS A 6 9.40 8.55 -17.18
N LYS A 7 9.17 9.84 -17.42
CA LYS A 7 8.15 10.61 -16.72
C LYS A 7 6.74 10.03 -16.91
N ILE A 8 6.35 9.75 -18.15
CA ILE A 8 5.03 9.16 -18.45
C ILE A 8 4.89 7.80 -17.76
N LEU A 9 5.93 6.96 -17.78
CA LEU A 9 5.88 5.66 -17.14
C LEU A 9 5.72 5.75 -15.61
N ILE A 10 6.36 6.74 -14.98
CA ILE A 10 6.18 7.01 -13.54
C ILE A 10 4.74 7.45 -13.27
N GLU A 11 4.21 8.42 -14.03
CA GLU A 11 2.85 8.93 -13.85
C GLU A 11 1.79 7.84 -14.05
N GLU A 12 1.95 6.97 -15.05
CA GLU A 12 1.08 5.82 -15.29
C GLU A 12 1.15 4.79 -14.14
N THR A 13 2.34 4.50 -13.63
CA THR A 13 2.48 3.58 -12.48
C THR A 13 1.89 4.19 -11.20
N GLN A 14 2.06 5.50 -10.97
CA GLN A 14 1.39 6.21 -9.87
C GLN A 14 -0.13 6.08 -9.97
N SER A 15 -0.69 6.34 -11.16
CA SER A 15 -2.14 6.20 -11.39
C SER A 15 -2.60 4.77 -11.12
N LYS A 16 -1.88 3.77 -11.63
CA LYS A 16 -2.21 2.36 -11.41
C LYS A 16 -2.15 1.98 -9.92
N ALA A 17 -1.13 2.45 -9.20
CA ALA A 17 -1.00 2.20 -7.76
C ALA A 17 -2.18 2.84 -6.99
N ILE A 18 -2.55 4.08 -7.32
CA ILE A 18 -3.71 4.78 -6.75
C ILE A 18 -5.02 4.03 -7.05
N ASP A 19 -5.24 3.58 -8.28
CA ASP A 19 -6.48 2.87 -8.65
C ASP A 19 -6.64 1.57 -7.84
N ILE A 20 -5.53 0.86 -7.60
CA ILE A 20 -5.51 -0.35 -6.77
C ILE A 20 -5.76 0.00 -5.31
N THR A 21 -5.08 1.02 -4.74
CA THR A 21 -5.32 1.40 -3.34
C THR A 21 -6.74 1.89 -3.10
N VAL A 22 -7.32 2.68 -4.01
CA VAL A 22 -8.71 3.14 -3.92
C VAL A 22 -9.68 1.96 -3.97
N SER A 23 -9.42 0.99 -4.84
CA SER A 23 -10.25 -0.22 -4.94
C SER A 23 -10.20 -1.05 -3.66
N ILE A 24 -9.00 -1.23 -3.08
CA ILE A 24 -8.83 -1.94 -1.81
C ILE A 24 -9.45 -1.16 -0.66
N ALA A 25 -9.22 0.14 -0.56
CA ALA A 25 -9.81 0.98 0.48
C ALA A 25 -11.34 0.92 0.42
N SER A 26 -11.92 1.00 -0.79
CA SER A 26 -13.36 0.86 -0.99
C SER A 26 -13.88 -0.50 -0.55
N PHE A 27 -13.14 -1.58 -0.83
CA PHE A 27 -13.48 -2.93 -0.36
C PHE A 27 -13.44 -3.03 1.18
N LEU A 28 -12.39 -2.49 1.82
CA LEU A 28 -12.28 -2.46 3.28
C LEU A 28 -13.37 -1.61 3.93
N VAL A 29 -13.79 -0.52 3.29
CA VAL A 29 -14.90 0.33 3.76
C VAL A 29 -16.25 -0.41 3.71
N GLN A 30 -16.44 -1.41 2.84
CA GLN A 30 -17.66 -2.22 2.84
C GLN A 30 -17.80 -3.07 4.13
N ASP A 31 -16.68 -3.41 4.78
CA ASP A 31 -16.63 -4.08 6.08
C ASP A 31 -15.84 -3.24 7.09
N ILE A 32 -16.19 -1.95 7.15
CA ILE A 32 -15.44 -0.97 7.95
C ILE A 32 -15.44 -1.30 9.45
N GLU A 33 -16.47 -1.97 9.95
CA GLU A 33 -16.53 -2.39 11.36
C GLU A 33 -15.41 -3.36 11.71
N SER A 34 -15.20 -4.38 10.88
CA SER A 34 -14.14 -5.36 11.07
C SER A 34 -12.77 -4.72 10.88
N TYR A 35 -12.60 -3.87 9.86
CA TYR A 35 -11.34 -3.16 9.65
C TYR A 35 -11.00 -2.24 10.82
N ARG A 36 -11.96 -1.42 11.29
CA ARG A 36 -11.72 -0.48 12.39
C ARG A 36 -11.43 -1.22 13.70
N MET A 37 -12.16 -2.30 14.00
CA MET A 37 -11.91 -3.12 15.18
C MET A 37 -10.50 -3.73 15.16
N LEU A 38 -10.04 -4.22 14.00
CA LEU A 38 -8.67 -4.70 13.84
C LEU A 38 -7.66 -3.54 13.97
N SER A 39 -7.89 -2.45 13.23
CA SER A 39 -7.00 -1.30 13.15
C SER A 39 -6.82 -0.65 14.51
N GLU A 40 -7.86 -0.51 15.34
CA GLU A 40 -7.77 0.12 16.67
C GLU A 40 -7.18 -0.81 17.75
N SER A 41 -7.03 -2.12 17.47
CA SER A 41 -6.51 -3.05 18.46
C SER A 41 -5.05 -2.77 18.81
N SER A 42 -4.68 -2.93 20.09
CA SER A 42 -3.29 -2.80 20.56
C SER A 42 -2.46 -4.07 20.32
N SER A 43 -3.12 -5.20 20.12
CA SER A 43 -2.48 -6.50 19.90
C SER A 43 -3.43 -7.43 19.15
N LEU A 44 -2.89 -8.51 18.59
CA LEU A 44 -3.67 -9.48 17.86
C LEU A 44 -3.25 -10.90 18.27
N ARG A 45 -4.20 -11.66 18.81
CA ARG A 45 -4.06 -13.05 19.26
C ARG A 45 -5.02 -13.94 18.49
N ILE A 46 -4.73 -15.24 18.47
CA ILE A 46 -5.52 -16.23 17.71
C ILE A 46 -6.97 -16.28 18.19
N GLU A 47 -7.19 -16.03 19.48
CA GLU A 47 -8.52 -16.05 20.11
C GLU A 47 -9.33 -14.75 19.88
N ASP A 48 -8.71 -13.70 19.35
CA ASP A 48 -9.39 -12.43 19.14
C ASP A 48 -10.38 -12.54 17.97
N PRO A 49 -11.58 -11.94 18.08
CA PRO A 49 -12.57 -11.94 16.99
C PRO A 49 -12.00 -11.42 15.66
N SER A 50 -11.08 -10.46 15.71
CA SER A 50 -10.44 -9.85 14.54
C SER A 50 -9.39 -10.74 13.86
N TYR A 51 -8.96 -11.84 14.48
CA TYR A 51 -7.88 -12.69 13.96
C TYR A 51 -8.25 -13.37 12.64
N LEU A 52 -9.48 -13.88 12.54
CA LEU A 52 -9.95 -14.49 11.29
C LEU A 52 -10.02 -13.45 10.16
N TYR A 53 -10.55 -12.26 10.45
CA TYR A 53 -10.59 -11.15 9.51
C TYR A 53 -9.20 -10.75 9.01
N TYR A 54 -8.21 -10.68 9.91
CA TYR A 54 -6.81 -10.42 9.56
C TYR A 54 -6.25 -11.46 8.58
N LEU A 55 -6.46 -12.76 8.87
CA LEU A 55 -5.97 -13.84 8.01
C LEU A 55 -6.64 -13.84 6.63
N GLU A 56 -7.97 -13.72 6.59
CA GLU A 56 -8.74 -13.72 5.34
C GLU A 56 -8.39 -12.52 4.48
N THR A 57 -8.30 -11.33 5.09
CA THR A 57 -7.99 -10.10 4.36
C THR A 57 -6.56 -10.10 3.84
N ASN A 58 -5.56 -10.54 4.62
CA ASN A 58 -4.18 -10.70 4.12
C ASN A 58 -4.10 -11.69 2.95
N SER A 59 -4.90 -12.76 2.97
CA SER A 59 -5.00 -13.71 1.86
C SER A 59 -5.56 -13.05 0.59
N VAL A 60 -6.59 -12.21 0.73
CA VAL A 60 -7.16 -11.42 -0.38
C VAL A 60 -6.13 -10.43 -0.93
N LEU A 61 -5.46 -9.65 -0.08
CA LEU A 61 -4.42 -8.71 -0.51
C LEU A 61 -3.29 -9.42 -1.25
N ARG A 62 -2.87 -10.60 -0.77
CA ARG A 62 -1.88 -11.44 -1.45
C ARG A 62 -2.34 -11.91 -2.83
N ALA A 63 -3.60 -12.29 -2.96
CA ALA A 63 -4.17 -12.72 -4.22
C ALA A 63 -4.23 -11.57 -5.22
N ILE A 64 -4.56 -10.35 -4.77
CA ILE A 64 -4.53 -9.13 -5.58
C ILE A 64 -3.10 -8.87 -6.03
N ARG A 65 -2.14 -8.84 -5.09
CA ARG A 65 -0.72 -8.59 -5.37
C ARG A 65 -0.17 -9.47 -6.49
N LYS A 66 -0.45 -10.78 -6.42
CA LYS A 66 -0.05 -11.77 -7.44
C LYS A 66 -0.66 -11.52 -8.83
N GLN A 67 -1.76 -10.79 -8.92
CA GLN A 67 -2.48 -10.48 -10.16
C GLN A 67 -2.17 -9.08 -10.72
N THR A 68 -1.64 -8.16 -9.91
CA THR A 68 -1.48 -6.74 -10.27
C THR A 68 -0.04 -6.31 -10.57
N ASP A 69 0.91 -7.25 -10.59
CA ASP A 69 2.37 -7.01 -10.69
C ASP A 69 2.90 -6.04 -9.61
N THR A 70 2.18 -5.89 -8.49
CA THR A 70 2.61 -5.02 -7.37
C THR A 70 3.58 -5.79 -6.49
N SER A 71 4.55 -5.09 -5.92
CA SER A 71 5.57 -5.69 -5.06
C SER A 71 5.04 -5.91 -3.65
N TYR A 72 4.35 -4.91 -3.11
CA TYR A 72 3.74 -4.95 -1.78
C TYR A 72 2.33 -4.34 -1.81
N ILE A 73 1.47 -4.84 -0.93
CA ILE A 73 0.15 -4.28 -0.64
C ILE A 73 -0.05 -4.38 0.86
N PHE A 74 -0.26 -3.26 1.52
CA PHE A 74 -0.38 -3.20 2.97
C PHE A 74 -1.42 -2.17 3.40
N THR A 75 -1.77 -2.22 4.68
CA THR A 75 -2.50 -1.13 5.34
C THR A 75 -1.76 -0.72 6.60
N ALA A 76 -1.88 0.56 6.95
CA ALA A 76 -1.26 1.10 8.14
C ALA A 76 -2.19 2.08 8.84
N ARG A 77 -1.92 2.31 10.13
CA ARG A 77 -2.51 3.37 10.93
C ARG A 77 -1.43 4.32 11.45
N HIS A 78 -1.82 5.56 11.68
CA HIS A 78 -0.98 6.55 12.34
C HIS A 78 -0.97 6.31 13.85
N ILE A 79 0.22 6.36 14.46
CA ILE A 79 0.38 6.33 15.93
C ILE A 79 0.64 7.74 16.44
N ASP A 80 1.67 8.37 15.91
CA ASP A 80 2.16 9.69 16.29
C ASP A 80 2.86 10.35 15.09
N GLU A 81 3.37 11.58 15.28
CA GLU A 81 3.98 12.40 14.22
C GLU A 81 5.14 11.72 13.48
N GLN A 82 5.72 10.66 14.03
CA GLN A 82 6.91 10.00 13.47
C GLN A 82 6.62 8.58 13.00
N TYR A 83 5.63 7.89 13.57
CA TYR A 83 5.48 6.45 13.37
C TYR A 83 4.09 6.02 12.88
N LYS A 84 4.11 5.00 12.03
CA LYS A 84 2.94 4.20 11.64
C LYS A 84 3.05 2.78 12.20
N GLU A 85 1.90 2.11 12.26
CA GLU A 85 1.79 0.68 12.56
C GLU A 85 1.14 -0.05 11.39
N TYR A 86 1.72 -1.18 10.97
CA TYR A 86 1.15 -2.05 9.96
C TYR A 86 -0.05 -2.83 10.53
N ILE A 87 -1.15 -2.87 9.78
CA ILE A 87 -2.40 -3.54 10.18
C ILE A 87 -2.67 -4.77 9.33
N LEU A 88 -2.43 -4.69 8.03
CA LEU A 88 -2.56 -5.80 7.08
C LEU A 88 -1.36 -5.78 6.13
N ASP A 89 -0.93 -6.95 5.68
CA ASP A 89 0.15 -7.12 4.72
C ASP A 89 -0.13 -8.34 3.82
N GLY A 90 -0.16 -8.10 2.51
CA GLY A 90 -0.36 -9.10 1.46
C GLY A 90 0.86 -9.99 1.18
N GLU A 91 2.02 -9.76 1.81
CA GLU A 91 3.20 -10.62 1.70
C GLU A 91 3.00 -11.97 2.41
N CYS A 92 3.78 -12.99 2.03
CA CYS A 92 3.83 -14.29 2.68
C CYS A 92 4.35 -14.16 4.13
N PRO A 93 3.70 -14.74 5.17
CA PRO A 93 4.11 -14.53 6.55
C PRO A 93 5.49 -15.10 6.89
N ASP A 94 5.97 -16.04 6.07
CA ASP A 94 7.32 -16.62 6.18
C ASP A 94 8.39 -15.81 5.43
N SER A 95 7.99 -14.73 4.74
CA SER A 95 8.90 -13.82 4.04
C SER A 95 9.57 -12.86 5.02
N GLU A 96 10.83 -12.50 4.76
CA GLU A 96 11.52 -11.43 5.50
C GLU A 96 10.89 -10.04 5.28
N PHE A 97 10.15 -9.89 4.18
CA PHE A 97 9.46 -8.66 3.78
C PHE A 97 8.04 -8.54 4.36
N PHE A 98 7.60 -9.52 5.14
CA PHE A 98 6.30 -9.45 5.79
C PHE A 98 6.36 -8.56 7.02
N SER A 99 5.49 -7.57 7.07
CA SER A 99 5.27 -6.69 8.21
C SER A 99 4.16 -7.25 9.10
N PRO A 100 4.49 -7.85 10.27
CA PRO A 100 3.48 -8.41 11.15
C PRO A 100 2.59 -7.32 11.72
N PHE A 101 1.34 -7.67 12.08
CA PHE A 101 0.43 -6.75 12.78
C PHE A 101 1.13 -6.01 13.93
N GLY A 102 1.01 -4.68 13.94
CA GLY A 102 1.57 -3.80 14.96
C GLY A 102 3.07 -3.57 14.84
N SER A 103 3.75 -4.04 13.79
CA SER A 103 5.11 -3.62 13.50
C SER A 103 5.16 -2.13 13.18
N ARG A 104 6.22 -1.45 13.62
CA ARG A 104 6.36 0.01 13.54
C ARG A 104 7.39 0.41 12.51
N GLU A 105 7.09 1.47 11.79
CA GLU A 105 8.02 2.11 10.86
C GLU A 105 7.81 3.62 10.87
N GLY A 106 8.84 4.36 10.45
CA GLY A 106 8.73 5.81 10.27
C GLY A 106 7.71 6.17 9.19
N LEU A 107 7.01 7.28 9.37
CA LEU A 107 6.18 7.89 8.33
C LEU A 107 7.07 8.56 7.27
N ASN A 108 6.76 8.31 6.00
CA ASN A 108 7.31 9.13 4.92
C ASN A 108 6.42 10.36 4.64
N ASP A 109 6.96 11.34 3.90
CA ASP A 109 6.26 12.61 3.61
C ASP A 109 4.91 12.41 2.91
N THR A 110 4.80 11.41 2.04
CA THR A 110 3.56 11.13 1.30
C THR A 110 2.50 10.51 2.21
N GLU A 111 2.90 9.60 3.10
CA GLU A 111 2.02 9.01 4.12
C GLU A 111 1.52 10.08 5.09
N LEU A 112 2.41 10.98 5.54
CA LEU A 112 2.02 12.10 6.40
C LEU A 112 1.02 13.01 5.69
N GLN A 113 1.21 13.30 4.40
CA GLN A 113 0.27 14.09 3.62
C GLN A 113 -1.11 13.39 3.51
N VAL A 114 -1.13 12.09 3.22
CA VAL A 114 -2.37 11.30 3.15
C VAL A 114 -3.10 11.33 4.49
N TYR A 115 -2.38 11.16 5.60
CA TYR A 115 -2.93 11.24 6.94
C TYR A 115 -3.52 12.62 7.25
N GLN A 116 -2.79 13.70 6.95
CA GLN A 116 -3.22 15.07 7.27
C GLN A 116 -4.38 15.57 6.41
N THR A 117 -4.46 15.10 5.16
CA THR A 117 -5.42 15.62 4.17
C THR A 117 -6.60 14.69 3.94
N ALA A 118 -6.49 13.42 4.34
CA ALA A 118 -7.42 12.35 3.98
C ALA A 118 -7.68 12.28 2.46
N GLN A 119 -6.64 12.51 1.66
CA GLN A 119 -6.69 12.42 0.20
C GLN A 119 -5.77 11.33 -0.31
N VAL A 120 -6.08 10.81 -1.50
CA VAL A 120 -5.19 9.92 -2.23
C VAL A 120 -3.86 10.61 -2.55
N GLY A 121 -2.78 9.85 -2.59
CA GLY A 121 -1.46 10.35 -2.89
C GLY A 121 -0.59 9.29 -3.54
N ALA A 122 0.50 9.71 -4.18
CA ALA A 122 1.54 8.80 -4.63
C ALA A 122 2.90 9.44 -4.44
N SER A 123 3.88 8.62 -4.05
CA SER A 123 5.27 9.05 -3.96
C SER A 123 5.91 9.12 -5.35
N GLY A 124 7.07 9.76 -5.45
CA GLY A 124 7.98 9.52 -6.56
C GLY A 124 8.66 8.15 -6.44
N ILE A 125 9.77 7.96 -7.17
CA ILE A 125 10.65 6.82 -6.87
C ILE A 125 11.42 7.15 -5.59
N VAL A 126 11.28 6.30 -4.58
CA VAL A 126 12.00 6.34 -3.31
C VAL A 126 13.07 5.26 -3.35
N GLU A 127 14.26 5.58 -2.85
CA GLU A 127 15.37 4.63 -2.69
C GLU A 127 15.46 4.26 -1.21
N ASP A 128 15.21 3.01 -0.87
CA ASP A 128 15.28 2.50 0.50
C ASP A 128 16.33 1.39 0.64
N PRO A 129 17.17 1.42 1.69
CA PRO A 129 18.20 0.39 1.90
C PRO A 129 17.66 -1.03 2.15
N VAL A 130 16.42 -1.16 2.63
CA VAL A 130 15.76 -2.43 2.98
C VAL A 130 14.87 -2.91 1.85
N TRP A 131 14.04 -2.00 1.32
CA TRP A 131 13.00 -2.33 0.33
C TRP A 131 13.46 -2.13 -1.12
N GLY A 132 14.62 -1.51 -1.34
CA GLY A 132 15.11 -1.16 -2.67
C GLY A 132 14.44 0.11 -3.20
N ALA A 133 14.50 0.29 -4.51
CA ALA A 133 13.87 1.42 -5.17
C ALA A 133 12.39 1.09 -5.47
N TYR A 134 11.45 1.92 -5.05
CA TYR A 134 10.02 1.68 -5.28
C TYR A 134 9.22 2.97 -5.42
N LEU A 135 7.98 2.84 -5.90
CA LEU A 135 6.97 3.89 -5.91
C LEU A 135 5.71 3.38 -5.25
N THR A 136 5.07 4.22 -4.45
CA THR A 136 3.89 3.85 -3.67
C THR A 136 2.69 4.71 -4.05
N GLY A 137 1.54 4.08 -4.27
CA GLY A 137 0.24 4.74 -4.23
C GLY A 137 -0.39 4.57 -2.85
N TYR A 138 -1.18 5.55 -2.43
CA TYR A 138 -1.86 5.58 -1.14
C TYR A 138 -3.33 5.98 -1.29
N ALA A 139 -4.21 5.33 -0.52
CA ALA A 139 -5.60 5.75 -0.37
C ALA A 139 -6.04 5.70 1.10
N PRO A 140 -6.73 6.74 1.60
CA PRO A 140 -7.23 6.77 2.96
C PRO A 140 -8.38 5.77 3.14
N ILE A 141 -8.49 5.21 4.34
CA ILE A 141 -9.61 4.38 4.78
C ILE A 141 -10.38 5.22 5.81
N ILE A 142 -11.49 5.79 5.36
CA ILE A 142 -12.34 6.67 6.17
C ILE A 142 -13.58 5.89 6.57
N ASP A 143 -13.92 5.93 7.86
CA ASP A 143 -15.16 5.36 8.35
C ASP A 143 -16.34 6.30 8.03
N PRO A 144 -17.26 5.92 7.12
CA PRO A 144 -18.35 6.81 6.70
C PRO A 144 -19.39 7.05 7.79
N ARG A 145 -19.32 6.33 8.93
CA ARG A 145 -20.26 6.47 10.04
C ARG A 145 -19.97 7.73 10.88
N ASP A 146 -18.70 8.12 10.98
CA ASP A 146 -18.23 9.26 11.78
C ASP A 146 -17.14 10.12 11.13
N ASP A 147 -16.82 9.86 9.86
CA ASP A 147 -15.83 10.58 9.03
C ASP A 147 -14.39 10.51 9.60
N VAL A 148 -14.09 9.47 10.38
CA VAL A 148 -12.78 9.26 10.99
C VAL A 148 -11.86 8.49 10.04
N LEU A 149 -10.64 9.01 9.84
CA LEU A 149 -9.57 8.27 9.18
C LEU A 149 -9.06 7.14 10.10
N VAL A 150 -9.34 5.89 9.73
CA VAL A 150 -8.98 4.70 10.53
C VAL A 150 -7.72 3.99 10.00
N GLY A 151 -7.15 4.48 8.90
CA GLY A 151 -5.89 4.01 8.33
C GLY A 151 -5.75 4.42 6.86
N TRP A 152 -4.78 3.83 6.16
CA TRP A 152 -4.63 3.95 4.71
C TRP A 152 -4.14 2.64 4.11
N VAL A 153 -4.39 2.46 2.81
CA VAL A 153 -3.80 1.40 1.99
C VAL A 153 -2.55 1.94 1.31
N GLY A 154 -1.48 1.15 1.28
CA GLY A 154 -0.29 1.36 0.45
C GLY A 154 -0.13 0.25 -0.58
N VAL A 155 0.25 0.61 -1.81
CA VAL A 155 0.57 -0.32 -2.90
C VAL A 155 1.87 0.09 -3.55
N ASP A 156 2.85 -0.82 -3.55
CA ASP A 156 4.18 -0.56 -4.06
C ASP A 156 4.43 -1.22 -5.42
N TYR A 157 5.21 -0.52 -6.24
CA TYR A 157 5.84 -1.05 -7.45
C TYR A 157 7.36 -0.86 -7.35
N ASP A 158 8.12 -1.95 -7.45
CA ASP A 158 9.58 -1.87 -7.49
C ASP A 158 10.07 -1.13 -8.73
N ALA A 159 11.23 -0.48 -8.62
CA ALA A 159 11.78 0.30 -9.71
C ALA A 159 12.24 -0.58 -10.89
N ASP A 160 12.53 -1.86 -10.65
CA ASP A 160 12.85 -2.83 -11.70
C ASP A 160 11.67 -3.07 -12.66
N PHE A 161 10.43 -2.82 -12.21
CA PHE A 161 9.26 -2.75 -13.07
C PHE A 161 9.44 -1.71 -14.20
N PHE A 162 10.08 -0.57 -13.90
CA PHE A 162 10.35 0.49 -14.88
C PHE A 162 11.43 0.09 -15.89
N SER A 163 12.47 -0.61 -15.45
CA SER A 163 13.57 -1.11 -16.30
C SER A 163 13.06 -2.10 -17.36
N ILE A 164 12.17 -3.03 -16.99
CA ILE A 164 11.61 -4.03 -17.91
C ILE A 164 10.62 -3.38 -18.90
N ARG A 165 9.79 -2.43 -18.46
CA ARG A 165 8.81 -1.76 -19.34
C ARG A 165 9.44 -0.74 -20.29
N SER A 166 10.42 0.03 -19.84
CA SER A 166 11.15 0.97 -20.69
C SER A 166 11.89 0.28 -21.84
N ALA A 167 12.46 -0.90 -21.58
CA ALA A 167 13.06 -1.74 -22.62
C ALA A 167 12.02 -2.08 -23.70
N ARG A 168 10.82 -2.55 -23.32
CA ARG A 168 9.74 -2.92 -24.25
C ARG A 168 9.23 -1.76 -25.11
N VAL A 169 9.08 -0.56 -24.54
CA VAL A 169 8.69 0.64 -25.30
C VAL A 169 9.77 1.03 -26.30
N SER A 170 11.05 0.91 -25.91
CA SER A 170 12.18 1.21 -26.79
C SER A 170 12.23 0.28 -28.01
N TRP A 171 11.85 -0.99 -27.87
CA TRP A 171 11.77 -1.93 -29.02
C TRP A 171 10.70 -1.53 -30.05
N ILE A 172 9.56 -1.01 -29.62
CA ILE A 172 8.45 -0.61 -30.52
C ILE A 172 8.81 0.64 -31.32
N GLN A 173 9.69 1.51 -30.81
CA GLN A 173 10.13 2.72 -31.52
C GLN A 173 11.24 2.47 -32.55
N VAL A 174 11.85 1.28 -32.55
CA VAL A 174 12.97 0.92 -33.43
C VAL A 174 12.57 -0.14 -34.49
N GLY A 175 11.35 -0.67 -34.42
CA GLY A 175 10.76 -1.58 -35.42
C GLY A 175 9.75 -0.85 -36.32
#